data_AF-A0A3R7DLS7-F1
#
_entry.id   AF-A0A3R7DLS7-F1
#
_cell.length_a   1.000
_cell.length_b   1.000
_cell.length_c   1.000
_cell.angle_alpha   90.00
_cell.angle_beta   90.00
_cell.angle_gamma   90.00
#
_symmetry.space_group_name_H-M   'P 1'
#
loop_
_entity.id
_entity.type
_entity.pdbx_description
1 polymer ?
#
loop_
_entity_poly.entity_id
_entity_poly.type
_entity_poly.pdbx_seq_one_letter_code
_entity_poly.pdbx_strand_id
1 'polypeptide(L)'
;DAGVRKWLTYFILLVSVVVMIGFLIATINSFLDGDLTTKFILKTLTALIISGSVFSFYLYDIKRESVEGKKDKVINFFAWGSLLVIAIVFVASWFFVQSPQETRKVKIDQEIIEDFYQINSAVIDYYTINDKMPSDLDVLLNNPDGFKLSVEVVQHSSSGKYYDYQVTADDEYKICADFVTSNIGDNAERYYYYGSGDYNHDSGYQCFSQKVSSMNEGKVPAAPIRIE
;
A
#
# COMPACT_ATOMS: atom_id res chain seq x y z
N ASP A 1 -35.27 -13.51 28.72
CA ASP A 1 -35.20 -12.70 27.49
C ASP A 1 -35.24 -11.18 27.67
N ALA A 2 -36.18 -10.59 28.42
CA ALA A 2 -36.28 -9.12 28.51
C ALA A 2 -35.08 -8.41 29.18
N GLY A 3 -34.46 -9.04 30.19
CA GLY A 3 -33.32 -8.45 30.92
C GLY A 3 -32.03 -8.33 30.09
N VAL A 4 -31.69 -9.39 29.34
CA VAL A 4 -30.48 -9.43 28.49
C VAL A 4 -30.59 -8.41 27.36
N ARG A 5 -31.76 -8.33 26.69
CA ARG A 5 -32.01 -7.33 25.64
C ARG A 5 -31.84 -5.91 26.17
N LYS A 6 -32.45 -5.61 27.31
CA LYS A 6 -32.39 -4.28 27.93
C LYS A 6 -30.95 -3.90 28.30
N TRP A 7 -30.20 -4.82 28.92
CA TRP A 7 -28.79 -4.61 29.23
C TRP A 7 -27.95 -4.34 27.98
N LEU A 8 -28.13 -5.15 26.93
CA LEU A 8 -27.39 -5.00 25.68
C LEU A 8 -27.71 -3.67 24.97
N THR A 9 -28.96 -3.23 24.96
CA THR A 9 -29.33 -1.91 24.40
C THR A 9 -28.65 -0.75 25.13
N TYR A 10 -28.63 -0.76 26.47
CA TYR A 10 -27.93 0.28 27.23
C TYR A 10 -26.42 0.25 27.01
N PHE A 11 -25.84 -0.95 26.87
CA PHE A 11 -24.43 -1.10 26.56
C PHE A 11 -24.08 -0.49 25.19
N ILE A 12 -24.90 -0.75 24.15
CA ILE A 12 -24.69 -0.16 22.81
C ILE A 12 -24.80 1.37 22.84
N LEU A 13 -25.77 1.91 23.57
CA LEU A 13 -25.91 3.36 23.75
C LEU A 13 -24.68 3.98 24.42
N LEU A 14 -24.18 3.35 25.49
CA LEU A 14 -22.97 3.79 26.17
C LEU A 14 -21.76 3.81 25.23
N VAL A 15 -21.52 2.70 24.52
CA VAL A 15 -20.41 2.59 23.57
C VAL A 15 -20.52 3.63 22.47
N SER A 16 -21.72 3.84 21.92
CA SER A 16 -21.94 4.83 20.85
C SER A 16 -21.58 6.25 21.31
N VAL A 17 -21.96 6.62 22.54
CA VAL A 17 -21.62 7.93 23.13
C VAL A 17 -20.10 8.06 23.34
N VAL A 18 -19.45 7.03 23.89
CA VAL A 18 -17.99 7.04 24.09
C VAL A 18 -17.26 7.21 22.76
N VAL A 19 -17.69 6.50 21.71
CA VAL A 19 -17.13 6.64 20.36
C VAL A 19 -17.30 8.07 19.84
N MET A 20 -18.50 8.65 19.91
CA MET A 20 -18.74 10.02 19.45
C MET A 20 -17.85 11.04 20.18
N ILE A 21 -17.74 10.92 21.51
CA ILE A 21 -16.88 11.81 22.32
C ILE A 21 -15.41 11.62 21.94
N GLY A 22 -14.95 10.38 21.80
CA GLY A 22 -13.56 10.07 21.42
C GLY A 22 -13.17 10.70 20.07
N PHE A 23 -14.03 10.58 19.06
CA PHE A 23 -13.80 11.20 17.74
C PHE A 23 -13.81 12.74 17.79
N LEU A 24 -14.67 13.34 18.63
CA LEU A 24 -14.69 14.79 18.81
C LEU A 24 -13.39 15.28 19.47
N ILE A 25 -12.93 14.59 20.52
CA ILE A 25 -11.65 14.91 21.20
C ILE A 25 -10.48 14.76 20.22
N ALA A 26 -10.40 13.64 19.50
CA ALA A 26 -9.34 13.41 18.51
C ALA A 26 -9.31 14.52 17.45
N THR A 27 -10.48 15.01 17.03
CA THR A 27 -10.60 16.08 16.04
C THR A 27 -10.14 17.42 16.57
N ILE A 28 -10.48 17.75 17.82
CA ILE A 28 -10.00 18.96 18.46
C ILE A 28 -8.48 18.91 18.60
N ASN A 29 -7.92 17.79 19.06
CA ASN A 29 -6.46 17.67 19.23
C ASN A 29 -5.73 17.79 17.88
N SER A 30 -6.18 17.07 16.85
CA SER A 30 -5.59 17.17 15.51
C SER A 30 -5.73 18.58 14.90
N PHE A 31 -6.80 19.31 15.22
CA PHE A 31 -6.94 20.72 14.83
C PHE A 31 -5.91 21.61 15.51
N LEU A 32 -5.70 21.41 16.82
CA LEU A 32 -4.75 22.19 17.62
C LEU A 32 -3.30 21.91 17.23
N ASP A 33 -3.00 20.68 16.82
CA ASP A 33 -1.66 20.27 16.36
C ASP A 33 -1.36 20.76 14.93
N GLY A 34 -2.35 21.30 14.21
CA GLY A 34 -2.22 21.75 12.81
C GLY A 34 -2.23 20.61 11.78
N ASP A 35 -2.42 19.37 12.22
CA ASP A 35 -2.39 18.14 11.41
C ASP A 35 -3.76 17.76 10.82
N LEU A 36 -4.67 18.73 10.68
CA LEU A 36 -6.03 18.46 10.26
C LEU A 36 -6.11 18.18 8.75
N THR A 37 -5.93 16.93 8.37
CA THR A 37 -6.01 16.49 6.96
C THR A 37 -7.45 16.26 6.50
N THR A 38 -7.72 16.44 5.20
CA THR A 38 -9.02 16.07 4.60
C THR A 38 -9.38 14.61 4.88
N LYS A 39 -8.39 13.71 4.81
CA LYS A 39 -8.56 12.28 5.13
C LYS A 39 -9.03 12.08 6.58
N PHE A 40 -8.49 12.84 7.52
CA PHE A 40 -8.89 12.79 8.92
C PHE A 40 -10.35 13.27 9.13
N ILE A 41 -10.73 14.40 8.51
CA ILE A 41 -12.10 14.93 8.59
C ILE A 41 -13.13 13.90 8.07
N LEU A 42 -12.87 13.30 6.91
CA LEU A 42 -13.77 12.30 6.33
C LEU A 42 -13.93 11.08 7.25
N LYS A 43 -12.84 10.61 7.88
CA LYS A 43 -12.88 9.51 8.86
C LYS A 43 -13.73 9.88 10.08
N THR A 44 -13.53 11.07 10.65
CA THR A 44 -14.32 11.55 11.80
C THR A 44 -15.80 11.65 11.46
N LEU A 45 -16.15 12.30 10.34
CA LEU A 45 -17.55 12.44 9.92
C LEU A 45 -18.22 11.09 9.73
N THR A 46 -17.53 10.14 9.09
CA THR A 46 -18.03 8.77 8.90
C THR A 46 -18.32 8.10 10.24
N ALA A 47 -17.39 8.18 11.19
CA ALA A 47 -17.57 7.59 12.52
C ALA A 47 -18.72 8.22 13.31
N LEU A 48 -18.87 9.56 13.24
CA LEU A 48 -19.98 10.28 13.88
C LEU A 48 -21.34 9.93 13.26
N ILE A 49 -21.42 9.79 11.92
CA ILE A 49 -22.66 9.40 11.24
C ILE A 49 -23.07 7.98 11.64
N ILE A 50 -22.14 7.02 11.66
CA ILE A 50 -22.43 5.63 12.03
C ILE A 50 -22.87 5.54 13.49
N SER A 51 -22.04 6.06 14.41
CA SER A 51 -22.34 6.01 15.85
C SER A 51 -23.59 6.81 16.21
N GLY A 52 -23.80 7.97 15.59
CA GLY A 52 -25.03 8.76 15.73
C GLY A 52 -26.26 8.02 15.24
N SER A 53 -26.19 7.35 14.09
CA SER A 53 -27.31 6.55 13.56
C SER A 53 -27.67 5.38 14.48
N VAL A 54 -26.65 4.65 14.98
CA VAL A 54 -26.84 3.55 15.95
C VAL A 54 -27.45 4.08 17.25
N PHE A 55 -26.89 5.17 17.78
CA PHE A 55 -27.41 5.81 18.99
C PHE A 55 -28.87 6.25 18.81
N SER A 56 -29.21 6.92 17.71
CA SER A 56 -30.58 7.35 17.42
C SER A 56 -31.55 6.18 17.30
N PHE A 57 -31.15 5.08 16.63
CA PHE A 57 -31.97 3.89 16.50
C PHE A 57 -32.27 3.23 17.85
N TYR A 58 -31.24 2.98 18.67
CA TYR A 58 -31.43 2.33 19.97
C TYR A 58 -32.10 3.26 20.98
N LEU A 59 -31.87 4.58 20.90
CA LEU A 59 -32.58 5.55 21.73
C LEU A 59 -34.08 5.58 21.39
N TYR A 60 -34.42 5.41 20.11
CA TYR A 60 -35.80 5.27 19.67
C TYR A 60 -36.41 3.94 20.16
N ASP A 61 -35.67 2.83 20.05
CA ASP A 61 -36.14 1.51 20.49
C ASP A 61 -36.44 1.46 22.00
N ILE A 62 -35.63 2.10 22.86
CA ILE A 62 -35.94 2.15 24.31
C ILE A 62 -37.14 3.02 24.66
N LYS A 63 -37.46 4.03 23.82
CA LYS A 63 -38.55 4.98 24.06
C LYS A 63 -39.91 4.46 23.58
N ARG A 64 -39.94 3.35 22.82
CA ARG A 64 -41.21 2.79 22.33
C ARG A 64 -41.93 2.02 23.44
N GLU A 65 -43.20 2.36 23.68
CA GLU A 65 -43.99 1.78 24.79
C GLU A 65 -44.71 0.46 24.43
N SER A 66 -44.83 0.06 23.16
CA SER A 66 -45.50 -1.20 22.79
C SER A 66 -44.84 -1.91 21.60
N VAL A 67 -44.62 -3.22 21.77
CA VAL A 67 -44.06 -4.15 20.75
C VAL A 67 -45.19 -4.84 19.96
N GLU A 68 -46.45 -4.57 20.29
CA GLU A 68 -47.59 -5.33 19.77
C GLU A 68 -48.14 -4.77 18.44
N GLY A 69 -47.77 -5.46 17.35
CA GLY A 69 -48.67 -5.69 16.22
C GLY A 69 -48.75 -4.63 15.11
N LYS A 70 -48.14 -3.44 15.25
CA LYS A 70 -48.11 -2.44 14.16
C LYS A 70 -46.71 -2.32 13.54
N LYS A 71 -46.65 -2.36 12.19
CA LYS A 71 -45.44 -2.04 11.42
C LYS A 71 -45.04 -0.59 11.72
N ASP A 72 -44.00 -0.43 12.51
CA ASP A 72 -43.43 0.87 12.83
C ASP A 72 -42.68 1.43 11.61
N LYS A 73 -43.13 2.58 11.10
CA LYS A 73 -42.53 3.24 9.94
C LYS A 73 -41.09 3.69 10.23
N VAL A 74 -40.76 4.03 11.48
CA VAL A 74 -39.42 4.49 11.87
C VAL A 74 -38.44 3.33 11.84
N ILE A 75 -38.80 2.18 12.41
CA ILE A 75 -37.96 0.97 12.39
C ILE A 75 -37.74 0.52 10.95
N ASN A 76 -38.80 0.52 10.13
CA ASN A 76 -38.67 0.16 8.72
C ASN A 76 -37.77 1.17 7.96
N PHE A 77 -37.84 2.47 8.27
CA PHE A 77 -36.95 3.47 7.70
C PHE A 77 -35.48 3.20 8.04
N PHE A 78 -35.15 2.93 9.31
CA PHE A 78 -33.77 2.57 9.70
C PHE A 78 -33.30 1.26 9.05
N ALA A 79 -34.18 0.26 8.94
CA ALA A 79 -33.85 -1.01 8.30
C ALA A 79 -33.55 -0.87 6.80
N TRP A 80 -34.44 -0.22 6.05
CA TRP A 80 -34.24 0.01 4.61
C TRP A 80 -33.14 1.03 4.32
N GLY A 81 -33.01 2.07 5.15
CA GLY A 81 -31.96 3.07 5.04
C GLY A 81 -30.57 2.47 5.24
N SER A 82 -30.38 1.67 6.29
CA SER A 82 -29.10 0.98 6.52
C SER A 82 -28.76 -0.01 5.42
N LEU A 83 -29.74 -0.79 4.95
CA LEU A 83 -29.55 -1.72 3.83
C LEU A 83 -29.12 -0.98 2.55
N LEU A 84 -29.77 0.15 2.25
CA LEU A 84 -29.44 0.98 1.09
C LEU A 84 -28.05 1.58 1.21
N VAL A 85 -27.65 2.09 2.37
CA VAL A 85 -26.29 2.61 2.61
C VAL A 85 -25.26 1.50 2.43
N ILE A 86 -25.49 0.31 2.99
CA ILE A 86 -24.59 -0.84 2.80
C ILE A 86 -24.46 -1.20 1.32
N ALA A 87 -25.57 -1.23 0.58
CA ALA A 87 -25.56 -1.50 -0.85
C ALA A 87 -24.79 -0.43 -1.64
N ILE A 88 -24.96 0.85 -1.32
CA ILE A 88 -24.22 1.95 -1.95
C ILE A 88 -22.72 1.82 -1.67
N VAL A 89 -22.32 1.61 -0.42
CA VAL A 89 -20.90 1.44 -0.06
C VAL A 89 -20.31 0.23 -0.75
N PHE A 90 -21.06 -0.88 -0.81
CA PHE A 90 -20.65 -2.09 -1.50
C PHE A 90 -20.42 -1.84 -3.00
N VAL A 91 -21.38 -1.22 -3.69
CA VAL A 91 -21.28 -0.89 -5.13
C VAL A 91 -20.17 0.13 -5.37
N ALA A 92 -20.06 1.16 -4.54
CA ALA A 92 -19.02 2.18 -4.63
C ALA A 92 -17.62 1.55 -4.49
N SER A 93 -17.45 0.56 -3.60
CA SER A 93 -16.15 -0.09 -3.40
C SER A 93 -15.61 -0.71 -4.69
N TRP A 94 -16.47 -1.18 -5.60
CA TRP A 94 -16.05 -1.71 -6.90
C TRP A 94 -15.44 -0.68 -7.84
N PHE A 95 -15.79 0.60 -7.68
CA PHE A 95 -15.24 1.69 -8.49
C PHE A 95 -13.96 2.28 -7.89
N PHE A 96 -13.81 2.21 -6.56
CA PHE A 96 -12.64 2.76 -5.86
C PHE A 96 -11.51 1.75 -5.66
N VAL A 97 -11.82 0.46 -5.56
CA VAL A 97 -10.81 -0.61 -5.40
C VAL A 97 -10.26 -0.98 -6.78
N GLN A 98 -8.94 -0.97 -6.92
CA GLN A 98 -8.27 -1.40 -8.15
C GLN A 98 -8.64 -2.85 -8.47
N SER A 99 -8.81 -3.15 -9.77
CA SER A 99 -9.07 -4.52 -10.17
C SER A 99 -7.88 -5.43 -9.77
N PRO A 100 -8.13 -6.68 -9.36
CA PRO A 100 -7.06 -7.62 -9.02
C PRO A 100 -6.00 -7.79 -10.12
N GLN A 101 -6.38 -7.58 -11.39
CA GLN A 101 -5.47 -7.65 -12.52
C GLN A 101 -4.47 -6.49 -12.53
N GLU A 102 -4.90 -5.26 -12.23
CA GLU A 102 -4.00 -4.10 -12.17
C GLU A 102 -3.01 -4.21 -11.01
N THR A 103 -3.48 -4.64 -9.84
CA THR A 103 -2.59 -4.89 -8.68
C THR A 103 -1.53 -5.96 -8.99
N ARG A 104 -1.90 -7.00 -9.74
CA ARG A 104 -0.93 -8.04 -10.13
C ARG A 104 0.16 -7.50 -11.05
N LYS A 105 -0.16 -6.58 -11.98
CA LYS A 105 0.83 -5.94 -12.86
C LYS A 105 1.82 -5.09 -12.05
N VAL A 106 1.31 -4.29 -11.13
CA VAL A 106 2.13 -3.48 -10.22
C VAL A 106 3.08 -4.35 -9.39
N LYS A 107 2.59 -5.50 -8.90
CA LYS A 107 3.42 -6.45 -8.14
C LYS A 107 4.58 -7.02 -8.97
N ILE A 108 4.36 -7.29 -10.26
CA ILE A 108 5.44 -7.77 -11.15
C ILE A 108 6.55 -6.73 -11.25
N ASP A 109 6.22 -5.46 -11.43
CA ASP A 109 7.21 -4.38 -11.50
C ASP A 109 7.97 -4.21 -10.16
N GLN A 110 7.29 -4.44 -9.03
CA GLN A 110 7.93 -4.43 -7.70
C GLN A 110 8.95 -5.57 -7.55
N GLU A 111 8.63 -6.78 -8.03
CA GLU A 111 9.56 -7.89 -8.04
C GLU A 111 10.82 -7.55 -8.87
N ILE A 112 10.67 -6.89 -10.03
CA ILE A 112 11.82 -6.42 -10.84
C ILE A 112 12.69 -5.43 -10.04
N ILE A 113 12.08 -4.48 -9.35
CA ILE A 113 12.81 -3.49 -8.54
C ILE A 113 13.54 -4.16 -7.37
N GLU A 114 12.89 -5.10 -6.68
CA GLU A 114 13.50 -5.90 -5.60
C GLU A 114 14.68 -6.72 -6.12
N ASP A 115 14.56 -7.32 -7.30
CA ASP A 115 15.65 -8.03 -7.97
C ASP A 115 16.82 -7.10 -8.28
N PHE A 116 16.55 -5.91 -8.82
CA PHE A 116 17.58 -4.91 -9.12
C PHE A 116 18.34 -4.46 -7.87
N TYR A 117 17.66 -4.28 -6.74
CA TYR A 117 18.33 -3.99 -5.48
C TYR A 117 19.25 -5.14 -5.03
N GLN A 118 18.81 -6.38 -5.19
CA GLN A 118 19.63 -7.57 -4.85
C GLN A 118 20.83 -7.71 -5.78
N ILE A 119 20.63 -7.55 -7.10
CA ILE A 119 21.71 -7.56 -8.09
C ILE A 119 22.72 -6.47 -7.76
N ASN A 120 22.27 -5.24 -7.53
CA ASN A 120 23.15 -4.13 -7.19
C ASN A 120 23.99 -4.42 -5.93
N SER A 121 23.37 -5.00 -4.90
CA SER A 121 24.07 -5.39 -3.68
C SER A 121 25.17 -6.43 -3.97
N ALA A 122 24.89 -7.42 -4.81
CA ALA A 122 25.86 -8.44 -5.23
C ALA A 122 26.99 -7.87 -6.11
N VAL A 123 26.68 -6.93 -6.99
CA VAL A 123 27.67 -6.23 -7.83
C VAL A 123 28.62 -5.41 -6.95
N ILE A 124 28.10 -4.65 -5.98
CA ILE A 124 28.92 -3.85 -5.05
C ILE A 124 29.85 -4.75 -4.23
N ASP A 125 29.33 -5.87 -3.72
CA ASP A 125 30.12 -6.85 -2.97
C ASP A 125 31.26 -7.44 -3.82
N TYR A 126 30.91 -7.91 -5.03
CA TYR A 126 31.89 -8.44 -5.98
C TYR A 126 32.98 -7.42 -6.33
N TYR A 127 32.58 -6.18 -6.63
CA TYR A 127 33.50 -5.09 -6.95
C TYR A 127 34.42 -4.76 -5.77
N THR A 128 33.88 -4.75 -4.55
CA THR A 128 34.65 -4.45 -3.33
C THR A 128 35.74 -5.49 -3.06
N ILE A 129 35.49 -6.76 -3.37
CA ILE A 129 36.44 -7.87 -3.14
C ILE A 129 37.45 -8.00 -4.28
N ASN A 130 37.01 -7.83 -5.52
CA ASN A 130 37.81 -8.15 -6.70
C ASN A 130 38.42 -6.94 -7.40
N ASP A 131 38.05 -5.72 -6.99
CA ASP A 131 38.45 -4.44 -7.61
C ASP A 131 38.17 -4.38 -9.11
N LYS A 132 37.10 -5.08 -9.54
CA LYS A 132 36.65 -5.16 -10.94
C LYS A 132 35.17 -5.46 -11.02
N MET A 133 34.52 -5.00 -12.10
CA MET A 133 33.12 -5.30 -12.37
C MET A 133 32.92 -6.77 -12.80
N PRO A 134 31.79 -7.39 -12.45
CA PRO A 134 31.43 -8.71 -12.99
C PRO A 134 31.14 -8.59 -14.49
N SER A 135 31.63 -9.52 -15.31
CA SER A 135 31.42 -9.47 -16.76
C SER A 135 29.96 -9.65 -17.17
N ASP A 136 29.22 -10.40 -16.35
CA ASP A 136 27.83 -10.81 -16.56
C ASP A 136 27.22 -11.23 -15.21
N LEU A 137 25.91 -11.52 -15.21
CA LEU A 137 25.19 -11.95 -14.01
C LEU A 137 25.52 -13.39 -13.60
N ASP A 138 26.03 -14.24 -14.50
CA ASP A 138 26.34 -15.65 -14.18
C ASP A 138 27.56 -15.75 -13.25
N VAL A 139 28.48 -14.79 -13.33
CA VAL A 139 29.57 -14.62 -12.36
C VAL A 139 29.02 -14.44 -10.94
N LEU A 140 27.93 -13.70 -10.78
CA LEU A 140 27.30 -13.44 -9.47
C LEU A 140 26.51 -14.64 -8.93
N LEU A 141 26.00 -15.52 -9.82
CA LEU A 141 25.37 -16.79 -9.42
C LEU A 141 26.39 -17.78 -8.84
N ASN A 142 27.60 -17.78 -9.38
CA ASN A 142 28.65 -18.74 -9.04
C ASN A 142 29.77 -18.14 -8.16
N ASN A 143 29.55 -16.96 -7.58
CA ASN A 143 30.56 -16.18 -6.87
C ASN A 143 31.17 -16.98 -5.69
N PRO A 144 32.46 -17.38 -5.75
CA PRO A 144 33.08 -18.17 -4.68
C PRO A 144 33.45 -17.33 -3.45
N ASP A 145 33.67 -16.01 -3.62
CA ASP A 145 34.32 -15.16 -2.64
C ASP A 145 33.39 -14.11 -2.01
N GLY A 146 32.10 -14.10 -2.37
CA GLY A 146 31.12 -13.12 -1.88
C GLY A 146 29.66 -13.61 -1.88
N PHE A 147 28.72 -12.67 -1.87
CA PHE A 147 27.28 -12.96 -1.91
C PHE A 147 26.90 -13.65 -3.23
N LYS A 148 26.19 -14.78 -3.12
CA LYS A 148 25.68 -15.54 -4.26
C LYS A 148 24.24 -15.17 -4.53
N LEU A 149 23.96 -14.77 -5.76
CA LEU A 149 22.58 -14.58 -6.22
C LEU A 149 21.92 -15.92 -6.50
N SER A 150 20.60 -15.98 -6.31
CA SER A 150 19.79 -17.10 -6.78
C SER A 150 19.38 -16.87 -8.24
N VAL A 151 19.10 -17.95 -8.97
CA VAL A 151 18.76 -17.87 -10.41
C VAL A 151 17.47 -17.09 -10.64
N GLU A 152 16.56 -17.12 -9.67
CA GLU A 152 15.29 -16.41 -9.71
C GLU A 152 15.47 -14.88 -9.72
N VAL A 153 16.56 -14.37 -9.11
CA VAL A 153 16.83 -12.93 -9.00
C VAL A 153 17.42 -12.34 -10.28
N VAL A 154 18.00 -13.16 -11.15
CA VAL A 154 18.60 -12.68 -12.41
C VAL A 154 17.64 -12.81 -13.60
N GLN A 155 16.42 -13.25 -13.35
CA GLN A 155 15.40 -13.47 -14.37
C GLN A 155 14.09 -12.77 -14.01
N HIS A 156 13.43 -12.23 -15.02
CA HIS A 156 12.13 -11.64 -14.89
C HIS A 156 11.09 -12.69 -14.42
N SER A 157 10.46 -12.43 -13.27
CA SER A 157 9.55 -13.36 -12.59
C SER A 157 8.38 -13.91 -13.43
N SER A 158 7.86 -13.11 -14.38
CA SER A 158 6.72 -13.49 -15.21
C SER A 158 7.11 -14.20 -16.51
N SER A 159 8.26 -13.86 -17.09
CA SER A 159 8.67 -14.33 -18.43
C SER A 159 9.81 -15.35 -18.39
N GLY A 160 10.55 -15.44 -17.28
CA GLY A 160 11.75 -16.25 -17.13
C GLY A 160 12.94 -15.77 -17.97
N LYS A 161 12.85 -14.59 -18.61
CA LYS A 161 13.96 -14.01 -19.36
C LYS A 161 14.97 -13.39 -18.42
N TYR A 162 16.26 -13.58 -18.67
CA TYR A 162 17.30 -12.90 -17.93
C TYR A 162 17.22 -11.38 -18.10
N TYR A 163 17.58 -10.64 -17.05
CA TYR A 163 17.74 -9.19 -17.15
C TYR A 163 18.94 -8.84 -18.02
N ASP A 164 18.81 -7.76 -18.80
CA ASP A 164 19.91 -7.30 -19.65
C ASP A 164 20.89 -6.48 -18.81
N TYR A 165 22.08 -7.05 -18.59
CA TYR A 165 23.17 -6.45 -17.84
C TYR A 165 24.35 -6.13 -18.76
N GLN A 166 24.90 -4.92 -18.64
CA GLN A 166 26.06 -4.51 -19.41
C GLN A 166 26.97 -3.57 -18.60
N VAL A 167 28.26 -3.91 -18.50
CA VAL A 167 29.27 -2.99 -17.96
C VAL A 167 29.51 -1.86 -18.96
N THR A 168 29.40 -0.61 -18.52
CA THR A 168 29.55 0.59 -19.36
C THR A 168 30.82 1.38 -19.06
N ALA A 169 31.37 1.24 -17.85
CA ALA A 169 32.68 1.76 -17.45
C ALA A 169 33.28 0.89 -16.32
N ASP A 170 34.48 1.25 -15.85
CA ASP A 170 35.18 0.49 -14.81
C ASP A 170 34.41 0.41 -13.47
N ASP A 171 33.55 1.40 -13.17
CA ASP A 171 32.75 1.51 -11.95
C ASP A 171 31.24 1.71 -12.24
N GLU A 172 30.80 1.43 -13.46
CA GLU A 172 29.43 1.71 -13.92
C GLU A 172 28.87 0.58 -14.78
N TYR A 173 27.60 0.25 -14.56
CA TYR A 173 26.87 -0.70 -15.37
C TYR A 173 25.46 -0.20 -15.68
N LYS A 174 24.89 -0.80 -16.71
CA LYS A 174 23.49 -0.65 -17.10
C LYS A 174 22.74 -1.95 -16.83
N ILE A 175 21.53 -1.84 -16.30
CA ILE A 175 20.57 -2.95 -16.17
C ILE A 175 19.21 -2.58 -16.76
N CYS A 176 18.59 -3.49 -17.50
CA CYS A 176 17.31 -3.25 -18.16
C CYS A 176 16.31 -4.39 -17.96
N ALA A 177 15.02 -4.04 -17.94
CA ALA A 177 13.90 -4.97 -17.86
C ALA A 177 12.65 -4.40 -18.55
N ASP A 178 11.71 -5.29 -18.86
CA ASP A 178 10.37 -4.93 -19.36
C ASP A 178 9.41 -4.68 -18.20
N PHE A 179 9.09 -3.42 -17.92
CA PHE A 179 8.09 -3.05 -16.91
C PHE A 179 6.68 -3.10 -17.49
N VAL A 180 5.71 -3.57 -16.72
CA VAL A 180 4.32 -3.74 -17.13
C VAL A 180 3.55 -2.42 -16.99
N THR A 181 3.87 -1.62 -15.99
CA THR A 181 3.19 -0.34 -15.68
C THR A 181 4.19 0.82 -15.56
N SER A 182 3.67 2.04 -15.49
CA SER A 182 4.45 3.25 -15.20
C SER A 182 4.21 3.67 -13.75
N ASN A 183 5.30 3.97 -13.03
CA ASN A 183 5.24 4.50 -11.66
C ASN A 183 5.51 6.02 -11.58
N ILE A 184 5.61 6.69 -12.73
CA ILE A 184 5.88 8.13 -12.84
C ILE A 184 4.55 8.92 -12.88
N GLY A 185 4.54 10.12 -12.31
CA GLY A 185 3.39 11.05 -12.34
C GLY A 185 2.29 10.68 -11.34
N ASP A 186 1.03 10.74 -11.75
CA ASP A 186 -0.16 10.50 -10.88
C ASP A 186 -0.19 9.09 -10.26
N ASN A 187 0.64 8.16 -10.75
CA ASN A 187 0.79 6.81 -10.21
C ASN A 187 1.85 6.71 -9.09
N ALA A 188 2.58 7.79 -8.78
CA ALA A 188 3.63 7.78 -7.76
C ALA A 188 3.09 7.52 -6.34
N GLU A 189 1.92 8.08 -5.98
CA GLU A 189 1.27 7.78 -4.70
C GLU A 189 0.84 6.30 -4.58
N ARG A 190 0.56 5.64 -5.71
CA ARG A 190 0.19 4.22 -5.76
C ARG A 190 1.39 3.31 -5.45
N TYR A 191 2.60 3.71 -5.83
CA TYR A 191 3.84 2.99 -5.59
C TYR A 191 4.50 3.34 -4.25
N TYR A 192 4.23 4.52 -3.69
CA TYR A 192 4.76 4.94 -2.39
C TYR A 192 4.37 3.99 -1.24
N TYR A 193 3.21 3.31 -1.32
CA TYR A 193 2.80 2.30 -0.35
C TYR A 193 3.69 1.04 -0.36
N TYR A 194 4.46 0.83 -1.43
CA TYR A 194 5.27 -0.37 -1.67
C TYR A 194 6.78 -0.08 -1.71
N GLY A 195 7.23 1.11 -1.30
CA GLY A 195 8.65 1.35 -0.95
C GLY A 195 9.63 1.50 -2.13
N SER A 196 9.17 1.71 -3.35
CA SER A 196 10.02 1.82 -4.56
C SER A 196 10.32 3.29 -4.88
N GLY A 197 11.35 3.86 -4.25
CA GLY A 197 11.68 5.29 -4.40
C GLY A 197 12.65 5.61 -5.53
N ASP A 198 13.56 4.69 -5.88
CA ASP A 198 14.73 5.06 -6.69
C ASP A 198 14.59 4.69 -8.18
N TYR A 199 13.87 3.60 -8.49
CA TYR A 199 13.67 3.13 -9.87
C TYR A 199 12.37 3.68 -10.47
N ASN A 200 12.40 4.94 -10.90
CA ASN A 200 11.31 5.54 -11.65
C ASN A 200 11.32 5.05 -13.11
N HIS A 201 10.24 4.41 -13.57
CA HIS A 201 10.12 3.79 -14.89
C HIS A 201 8.76 4.08 -15.54
N ASP A 202 8.77 4.11 -16.88
CA ASP A 202 7.55 3.98 -17.67
C ASP A 202 7.24 2.51 -17.96
N SER A 203 6.08 2.23 -18.57
CA SER A 203 5.77 0.88 -19.03
C SER A 203 6.59 0.54 -20.28
N GLY A 204 7.08 -0.69 -20.37
CA GLY A 204 7.89 -1.22 -21.47
C GLY A 204 9.34 -1.45 -21.06
N TYR A 205 10.19 -1.65 -22.05
CA TYR A 205 11.62 -1.87 -21.85
C TYR A 205 12.29 -0.59 -21.34
N GLN A 206 12.87 -0.64 -20.14
CA GLN A 206 13.52 0.50 -19.49
C GLN A 206 14.88 0.09 -18.94
N CYS A 207 15.83 1.02 -18.99
CA CYS A 207 17.21 0.82 -18.56
C CYS A 207 17.62 1.82 -17.48
N PHE A 208 18.46 1.37 -16.56
CA PHE A 208 19.02 2.18 -15.49
C PHE A 208 20.54 2.07 -15.49
N SER A 209 21.21 3.21 -15.37
CA SER A 209 22.65 3.29 -15.12
C SER A 209 22.89 3.34 -13.61
N GLN A 210 23.84 2.54 -13.14
CA GLN A 210 24.16 2.41 -11.74
C GLN A 210 25.67 2.46 -11.55
N LYS A 211 26.12 3.43 -10.74
CA LYS A 211 27.51 3.53 -10.32
C LYS A 211 27.76 2.75 -9.05
N VAL A 212 28.92 2.11 -9.00
CA VAL A 212 29.38 1.27 -7.91
C VAL A 212 30.57 1.95 -7.27
N SER A 213 30.56 2.07 -5.95
CA SER A 213 31.74 2.51 -5.19
C SER A 213 32.09 1.46 -4.16
N SER A 214 33.37 1.19 -3.98
CA SER A 214 33.84 0.26 -2.95
C SER A 214 33.34 0.69 -1.57
N MET A 215 32.74 -0.23 -0.82
CA MET A 215 32.23 0.06 0.53
C MET A 215 33.32 0.57 1.48
N ASN A 216 34.58 0.20 1.22
CA ASN A 216 35.74 0.64 2.00
C ASN A 216 36.02 2.14 1.88
N GLU A 217 35.51 2.81 0.85
CA GLU A 217 35.71 4.24 0.63
C GLU A 217 34.73 5.13 1.42
N GLY A 218 33.74 4.54 2.11
CA GLY A 218 32.73 5.30 2.87
C GLY A 218 31.83 6.19 2.00
N LYS A 219 31.79 5.96 0.68
CA LYS A 219 30.92 6.66 -0.25
C LYS A 219 29.59 5.92 -0.36
N VAL A 220 28.49 6.68 -0.30
CA VAL A 220 27.16 6.15 -0.60
C VAL A 220 27.04 5.99 -2.11
N PRO A 221 26.69 4.80 -2.64
CA PRO A 221 26.52 4.61 -4.08
C PRO A 221 25.43 5.55 -4.60
N ALA A 222 25.64 6.10 -5.80
CA ALA A 222 24.68 7.00 -6.43
C ALA A 222 23.35 6.26 -6.67
N ALA A 223 22.24 7.01 -6.59
CA ALA A 223 20.93 6.47 -6.95
C ALA A 223 20.90 6.07 -8.44
N PRO A 224 20.12 5.04 -8.82
CA PRO A 224 19.96 4.64 -10.21
C PRO A 224 19.45 5.79 -11.07
N ILE A 225 20.04 5.95 -12.26
CA ILE A 225 19.65 6.97 -13.22
C ILE A 225 18.98 6.29 -14.41
N ARG A 226 17.71 6.61 -14.66
CA ARG A 226 17.00 6.11 -15.85
C ARG A 226 17.68 6.64 -17.12
N ILE A 227 17.92 5.76 -18.08
CA ILE A 227 18.46 6.09 -19.40
C ILE A 227 17.27 6.26 -20.36
N GLU A 228 17.19 7.42 -21.02
CA GLU A 228 16.16 7.73 -22.03
C GLU A 228 16.40 7.03 -23.38
#